data_AF-A0A146LLA3-F1
#
_entry.id   AF-A0A146LLA3-F1
#
_cell.length_a   1.000
_cell.length_b   1.000
_cell.length_c   1.000
_cell.angle_alpha   90.00
_cell.angle_beta   90.00
_cell.angle_gamma   90.00
#
_symmetry.space_group_name_H-M   'P 1'
#
loop_
_entity.id
_entity.type
_entity.pdbx_description
1 polymer ?
#
loop_
_entity_poly.entity_id
_entity_poly.type
_entity_poly.pdbx_seq_one_letter_code
_entity_poly.pdbx_strand_id
1 'polypeptide(L)'
;MLPRLVGSRVDLRGPLSELLFHRGVASWRFVEMALKQSVSEDTKHFSSNSTAEPYTPASYQETVAALNGLQSGARSLQNSAATPSQSKNLKESLKYLQRCGVSLDAFEEQVPVIHVSGTKGKGSTCAICESILRSHGYRTGLYTSPHLVNVRERIRIDGVPLSTDAFSKYFWEVYHRLGNNKEHEMDMPMYFKYLTVMAFYVFMAEKVDVAIIEVGIGGELDCTNVLRKTPIVGITSLGLDHTQILGDTIEKIAWEKAGIMKSGSIALTIPNHQPSALQVIKERAVEKQAELYLVPDIEAYNLDASKLTLTHRLNSSLAIQLARSWIKWRENRPKSDLIKMETDLDDKTLQGILDCTWKGRFHIVRRGRHVFYLDGAHTIESTQLCAKWFNVTAPKLVMDWKTCIGI
;
A
#
# COMPACT_ATOMS: atom_id res chain seq x y z
N MET A 1 -58.56 -8.29 48.30
CA MET A 1 -59.64 -8.75 47.39
C MET A 1 -59.22 -8.50 45.95
N LEU A 2 -59.04 -9.57 45.20
CA LEU A 2 -59.13 -9.68 43.73
C LEU A 2 -60.63 -9.58 43.32
N PRO A 3 -60.98 -9.24 42.05
CA PRO A 3 -60.86 -10.12 40.86
C PRO A 3 -60.38 -9.40 39.55
N ARG A 4 -59.59 -9.98 38.61
CA ARG A 4 -59.82 -11.07 37.61
C ARG A 4 -60.98 -10.78 36.63
N LEU A 5 -60.97 -10.98 35.30
CA LEU A 5 -60.12 -11.50 34.19
C LEU A 5 -60.84 -11.04 32.87
N VAL A 6 -60.27 -10.88 31.66
CA VAL A 6 -59.87 -11.88 30.62
C VAL A 6 -59.29 -11.05 29.44
N GLY A 7 -58.05 -11.28 28.94
CA GLY A 7 -57.72 -12.10 27.75
C GLY A 7 -57.67 -11.25 26.46
N SER A 8 -56.51 -11.03 25.82
CA SER A 8 -55.83 -12.04 24.98
C SER A 8 -54.36 -11.66 24.74
N ARG A 9 -53.48 -12.66 24.85
CA ARG A 9 -52.06 -12.62 24.48
C ARG A 9 -51.92 -13.18 23.07
N VAL A 10 -51.07 -12.56 22.25
CA VAL A 10 -50.37 -13.26 21.16
C VAL A 10 -48.88 -13.21 21.48
N ASP A 11 -48.32 -14.41 21.53
CA ASP A 11 -46.95 -14.76 21.84
C ASP A 11 -46.10 -14.68 20.55
N LEU A 12 -44.95 -14.01 20.61
CA LEU A 12 -43.90 -14.07 19.57
C LEU A 12 -42.56 -14.37 20.26
N ARG A 13 -42.50 -15.48 20.99
CA ARG A 13 -41.25 -16.23 21.19
C ARG A 13 -41.33 -17.50 20.34
N GLY A 14 -40.68 -17.45 19.18
CA GLY A 14 -40.39 -18.59 18.30
C GLY A 14 -38.97 -18.44 17.73
N PRO A 15 -38.25 -19.54 17.46
CA PRO A 15 -36.80 -19.57 17.53
C PRO A 15 -36.16 -19.18 16.18
N LEU A 16 -35.29 -18.17 16.21
CA LEU A 16 -34.31 -17.91 15.13
C LEU A 16 -32.89 -17.87 15.70
N SER A 17 -32.64 -18.75 16.67
CA SER A 17 -31.33 -19.04 17.24
C SER A 17 -31.03 -20.53 17.10
N GLU A 18 -30.94 -21.03 15.87
CA GLU A 18 -30.31 -22.33 15.51
C GLU A 18 -30.39 -22.56 13.99
N LEU A 19 -29.71 -21.74 13.18
CA LEU A 19 -29.50 -22.05 11.76
C LEU A 19 -28.31 -21.29 11.16
N LEU A 20 -27.16 -21.31 11.86
CA LEU A 20 -25.89 -20.75 11.35
C LEU A 20 -24.66 -21.61 11.65
N PHE A 21 -24.84 -22.91 11.93
CA PHE A 21 -23.75 -23.87 12.11
C PHE A 21 -24.04 -25.16 11.35
N HIS A 22 -23.93 -25.11 10.02
CA HIS A 22 -23.48 -26.23 9.19
C HIS A 22 -23.65 -25.87 7.71
N ARG A 23 -22.54 -25.48 7.08
CA ARG A 23 -22.13 -25.79 5.68
C ARG A 23 -20.99 -24.84 5.29
N GLY A 24 -19.84 -25.08 5.89
CA GLY A 24 -18.59 -24.38 5.61
C GLY A 24 -17.39 -25.32 5.65
N VAL A 25 -17.57 -26.58 5.23
CA VAL A 25 -16.49 -27.58 5.15
C VAL A 25 -16.72 -28.45 3.91
N ALA A 26 -16.62 -27.85 2.71
CA ALA A 26 -16.69 -28.62 1.47
C ALA A 26 -15.89 -28.02 0.29
N SER A 27 -15.05 -26.99 0.50
CA SER A 27 -14.27 -26.38 -0.59
C SER A 27 -12.75 -26.63 -0.49
N TRP A 28 -12.24 -27.12 0.65
CA TRP A 28 -10.80 -27.30 0.86
C TRP A 28 -10.26 -28.71 0.58
N ARG A 29 -11.12 -29.72 0.40
CA ARG A 29 -10.69 -31.10 0.09
C ARG A 29 -10.46 -31.36 -1.40
N PHE A 30 -10.99 -30.53 -2.29
CA PHE A 30 -10.76 -30.67 -3.74
C PHE A 30 -9.43 -30.07 -4.22
N VAL A 31 -8.83 -29.16 -3.45
CA VAL A 31 -7.52 -28.57 -3.78
C VAL A 31 -6.36 -29.47 -3.29
N GLU A 32 -6.53 -30.22 -2.20
CA GLU A 32 -5.51 -31.16 -1.70
C GLU A 32 -5.37 -32.45 -2.53
N MET A 33 -6.41 -32.88 -3.25
CA MET A 33 -6.33 -34.10 -4.07
C MET A 33 -5.65 -33.87 -5.43
N ALA A 34 -5.59 -32.64 -5.93
CA ALA A 34 -4.95 -32.31 -7.20
C ALA A 34 -3.42 -32.12 -7.10
N LEU A 35 -2.86 -32.06 -5.88
CA LEU A 35 -1.44 -31.85 -5.61
C LEU A 35 -0.70 -33.11 -5.14
N LYS A 36 -1.34 -34.29 -5.19
CA LYS A 36 -0.74 -35.57 -4.76
C LYS A 36 -0.55 -36.61 -5.88
N GLN A 37 -0.69 -36.23 -7.14
CA GLN A 37 -0.37 -37.10 -8.28
C GLN A 37 0.64 -36.43 -9.21
N SER A 38 1.91 -36.43 -8.81
CA SER A 38 3.09 -36.41 -9.70
C SER A 38 4.35 -36.43 -8.85
N VAL A 39 4.63 -37.58 -8.26
CA VAL A 39 5.98 -37.92 -7.80
C VAL A 39 6.29 -39.28 -8.39
N SER A 40 6.88 -39.29 -9.59
CA SER A 40 7.56 -40.46 -10.11
C SER A 40 9.01 -40.39 -9.65
N GLU A 41 9.43 -41.43 -8.94
CA GLU A 41 10.81 -41.70 -8.56
C GLU A 41 11.67 -41.88 -9.82
N ASP A 42 12.80 -41.17 -9.90
CA ASP A 42 13.90 -41.57 -10.78
C ASP A 42 15.23 -41.29 -10.08
N THR A 43 15.82 -42.36 -9.60
CA THR A 43 17.15 -42.44 -9.00
C THR A 43 18.18 -42.46 -10.12
N LYS A 44 19.04 -41.44 -10.24
CA LYS A 44 20.25 -41.54 -11.08
C LYS A 44 21.51 -41.01 -10.40
N HIS A 45 22.55 -41.81 -10.59
CA HIS A 45 23.88 -41.74 -10.03
C HIS A 45 24.61 -40.42 -10.30
N PHE A 46 25.35 -39.99 -9.28
CA PHE A 46 26.31 -38.90 -9.30
C PHE A 46 27.53 -39.29 -10.15
N SER A 47 27.82 -38.53 -11.20
CA SER A 47 29.15 -38.49 -11.82
C SER A 47 29.51 -37.02 -12.08
N SER A 48 30.69 -36.65 -11.61
CA SER A 48 31.26 -35.31 -11.65
C SER A 48 31.66 -34.92 -13.07
N ASN A 49 31.19 -33.76 -13.55
CA ASN A 49 32.02 -32.81 -14.29
C ASN A 49 31.33 -31.44 -14.43
N SER A 50 32.11 -30.40 -14.17
CA SER A 50 31.72 -29.00 -14.20
C SER A 50 31.59 -28.47 -15.63
N THR A 51 30.39 -28.03 -15.98
CA THR A 51 30.16 -26.99 -16.98
C THR A 51 28.93 -26.22 -16.52
N ALA A 52 29.04 -24.90 -16.34
CA ALA A 52 27.92 -24.07 -15.92
C ALA A 52 26.84 -24.12 -17.01
N GLU A 53 25.71 -24.76 -16.71
CA GLU A 53 24.56 -24.78 -17.61
C GLU A 53 24.01 -23.37 -17.81
N PRO A 54 23.55 -23.01 -19.03
CA PRO A 54 22.89 -21.74 -19.27
C PRO A 54 21.62 -21.66 -18.42
N TYR A 55 21.56 -20.67 -17.53
CA TYR A 55 20.41 -20.40 -16.67
C TYR A 55 19.16 -20.20 -17.52
N THR A 56 18.24 -21.16 -17.49
CA THR A 56 16.87 -20.98 -18.00
C THR A 56 16.14 -20.06 -17.03
N PRO A 57 15.60 -18.92 -17.49
CA PRO A 57 14.84 -18.03 -16.62
C PRO A 57 13.65 -18.80 -16.03
N ALA A 58 13.61 -18.89 -14.71
CA ALA A 58 12.47 -19.48 -14.02
C ALA A 58 11.19 -18.72 -14.38
N SER A 59 10.11 -19.49 -14.57
CA SER A 59 8.82 -18.96 -14.98
C SER A 59 8.24 -18.00 -13.93
N TYR A 60 7.35 -17.10 -14.35
CA TYR A 60 6.65 -16.20 -13.44
C TYR A 60 5.87 -16.95 -12.35
N GLN A 61 5.33 -18.14 -12.67
CA GLN A 61 4.60 -18.96 -11.69
C GLN A 61 5.54 -19.53 -10.62
N GLU A 62 6.72 -20.00 -11.00
CA GLU A 62 7.75 -20.45 -10.05
C GLU A 62 8.26 -19.31 -9.18
N THR A 63 8.47 -18.12 -9.78
CA THR A 63 8.81 -16.91 -9.04
C THR A 63 7.76 -16.59 -7.97
N VAL A 64 6.47 -16.61 -8.31
CA VAL A 64 5.38 -16.34 -7.36
C VAL A 64 5.30 -17.42 -6.28
N ALA A 65 5.51 -18.69 -6.64
CA ALA A 65 5.54 -19.79 -5.67
C ALA A 65 6.70 -19.63 -4.67
N ALA A 66 7.91 -19.32 -5.15
CA ALA A 66 9.08 -19.06 -4.31
C ALA A 66 8.87 -17.85 -3.39
N LEU A 67 8.31 -16.76 -3.93
CA LEU A 67 7.95 -15.58 -3.13
C LEU A 67 6.91 -15.92 -2.05
N ASN A 68 5.88 -16.70 -2.38
CA ASN A 68 4.89 -17.14 -1.39
C ASN A 68 5.49 -18.07 -0.33
N GLY A 69 6.57 -18.80 -0.65
CA GLY A 69 7.37 -19.55 0.32
C GLY A 69 8.02 -18.68 1.40
N LEU A 70 8.17 -17.37 1.17
CA LEU A 70 8.64 -16.39 2.16
C LEU A 70 7.51 -15.88 3.08
N GLN A 71 6.28 -16.35 2.89
CA GLN A 71 5.23 -16.15 3.88
C GLN A 71 5.50 -17.04 5.09
N SER A 72 5.12 -16.58 6.27
CA SER A 72 5.17 -17.38 7.49
C SER A 72 4.19 -18.55 7.36
N GLY A 73 4.65 -19.69 6.85
CA GLY A 73 3.95 -20.96 7.05
C GLY A 73 3.89 -21.29 8.55
N ALA A 74 3.06 -22.27 8.92
CA ALA A 74 2.85 -22.79 10.27
C ALA A 74 4.13 -23.13 11.09
N ARG A 75 5.32 -23.16 10.46
CA ARG A 75 6.64 -23.24 11.13
C ARG A 75 7.02 -22.01 11.97
N SER A 76 6.38 -20.86 11.73
CA SER A 76 6.66 -19.61 12.47
C SER A 76 5.93 -19.54 13.82
N LEU A 77 4.83 -20.28 13.96
CA LEU A 77 3.99 -20.29 15.16
C LEU A 77 4.59 -21.12 16.30
N GLN A 78 5.60 -21.95 16.04
CA GLN A 78 6.25 -22.76 17.08
C GLN A 78 7.32 -21.98 17.88
N ASN A 79 7.71 -20.77 17.45
CA ASN A 79 8.73 -19.95 18.14
C ASN A 79 8.25 -18.55 18.57
N SER A 80 6.96 -18.21 18.40
CA SER A 80 6.43 -16.90 18.74
C SER A 80 5.96 -16.82 20.20
N ALA A 81 6.89 -16.94 21.14
CA ALA A 81 6.72 -16.48 22.52
C ALA A 81 7.39 -15.11 22.77
N ALA A 82 8.03 -14.52 21.75
CA ALA A 82 8.62 -13.20 21.84
C ALA A 82 8.28 -12.40 20.58
N THR A 83 7.52 -11.32 20.74
CA THR A 83 7.40 -10.25 19.74
C THR A 83 8.82 -9.77 19.44
N PRO A 84 9.37 -9.93 18.22
CA PRO A 84 10.66 -9.36 17.90
C PRO A 84 10.58 -7.85 18.18
N SER A 85 11.44 -7.33 19.05
CA SER A 85 11.52 -5.88 19.30
C SER A 85 11.53 -5.16 17.96
N GLN A 86 10.61 -4.24 17.75
CA GLN A 86 10.42 -3.54 16.47
C GLN A 86 11.71 -2.79 16.03
N SER A 87 12.62 -2.46 16.96
CA SER A 87 13.97 -1.95 16.67
C SER A 87 14.86 -2.91 15.85
N LYS A 88 14.60 -4.22 15.91
CA LYS A 88 15.27 -5.24 15.10
C LYS A 88 14.84 -5.15 13.63
N ASN A 89 13.63 -4.68 13.35
CA ASN A 89 13.07 -4.71 11.99
C ASN A 89 13.85 -3.81 11.00
N LEU A 90 14.24 -2.61 11.44
CA LEU A 90 15.06 -1.69 10.63
C LEU A 90 16.48 -2.22 10.43
N LYS A 91 17.10 -2.75 11.50
CA LYS A 91 18.44 -3.36 11.42
C LYS A 91 18.49 -4.53 10.45
N GLU A 92 17.48 -5.41 10.50
CA GLU A 92 17.34 -6.50 9.54
C GLU A 92 17.13 -5.98 8.12
N SER A 93 16.27 -4.98 7.93
CA SER A 93 16.00 -4.42 6.61
C SER A 93 17.27 -3.82 5.98
N LEU A 94 18.08 -3.10 6.77
CA LEU A 94 19.39 -2.62 6.35
C LEU A 94 20.36 -3.76 6.02
N LYS A 95 20.40 -4.81 6.86
CA LYS A 95 21.20 -6.02 6.61
C LYS A 95 20.86 -6.64 5.25
N TYR A 96 19.57 -6.80 4.94
CA TYR A 96 19.15 -7.41 3.68
C TYR A 96 19.43 -6.52 2.45
N LEU A 97 19.28 -5.19 2.57
CA LEU A 97 19.71 -4.26 1.52
C LEU A 97 21.20 -4.42 1.22
N GLN A 98 22.04 -4.45 2.25
CA GLN A 98 23.48 -4.64 2.09
C GLN A 98 23.80 -5.99 1.43
N ARG A 99 23.15 -7.08 1.86
CA ARG A 99 23.34 -8.44 1.30
C ARG A 99 22.88 -8.57 -0.16
N CYS A 100 21.88 -7.81 -0.60
CA CYS A 100 21.49 -7.77 -2.01
C CYS A 100 22.33 -6.79 -2.86
N GLY A 101 23.29 -6.10 -2.25
CA GLY A 101 24.20 -5.16 -2.93
C GLY A 101 23.64 -3.76 -3.08
N VAL A 102 22.59 -3.41 -2.33
CA VAL A 102 22.07 -2.03 -2.23
C VAL A 102 22.69 -1.37 -1.00
N SER A 103 23.77 -0.60 -1.20
CA SER A 103 24.25 0.30 -0.16
C SER A 103 23.26 1.44 0.02
N LEU A 104 22.89 1.73 1.27
CA LEU A 104 21.94 2.79 1.56
C LEU A 104 22.50 4.18 1.21
N ASP A 105 23.81 4.42 1.41
CA ASP A 105 24.45 5.68 0.99
C ASP A 105 24.31 5.88 -0.52
N ALA A 106 24.65 4.84 -1.30
CA ALA A 106 24.57 4.90 -2.76
C ALA A 106 23.12 5.02 -3.25
N PHE A 107 22.17 4.34 -2.61
CA PHE A 107 20.76 4.45 -2.93
C PHE A 107 20.24 5.88 -2.71
N GLU A 108 20.53 6.48 -1.55
CA GLU A 108 20.05 7.82 -1.20
C GLU A 108 20.68 8.93 -2.04
N GLU A 109 21.88 8.70 -2.59
CA GLU A 109 22.52 9.61 -3.54
C GLU A 109 21.93 9.49 -4.96
N GLN A 110 21.60 8.28 -5.40
CA GLN A 110 21.17 8.02 -6.78
C GLN A 110 19.65 8.12 -6.96
N VAL A 111 18.87 7.80 -5.93
CA VAL A 111 17.41 7.68 -5.99
C VAL A 111 16.77 8.57 -4.93
N PRO A 112 16.45 9.84 -5.27
CA PRO A 112 15.66 10.69 -4.40
C PRO A 112 14.31 10.07 -4.06
N VAL A 113 13.89 10.17 -2.79
CA VAL A 113 12.65 9.55 -2.31
C VAL A 113 11.60 10.56 -1.86
N ILE A 114 10.35 10.32 -2.23
CA ILE A 114 9.16 10.85 -1.56
C ILE A 114 8.56 9.73 -0.72
N HIS A 115 8.56 9.88 0.61
CA HIS A 115 8.11 8.82 1.52
C HIS A 115 6.74 9.17 2.11
N VAL A 116 5.78 8.26 2.01
CA VAL A 116 4.38 8.56 2.34
C VAL A 116 3.82 7.56 3.36
N SER A 117 3.40 8.07 4.53
CA SER A 117 2.69 7.33 5.57
C SER A 117 1.25 7.82 5.70
N GLY A 118 0.47 7.16 6.58
CA GLY A 118 -0.94 7.46 6.81
C GLY A 118 -1.80 6.22 7.02
N THR A 119 -3.05 6.42 7.42
CA THR A 119 -4.02 5.31 7.56
C THR A 119 -4.72 5.07 6.24
N LYS A 120 -5.40 6.09 5.68
CA LYS A 120 -6.14 6.00 4.41
C LYS A 120 -5.54 6.96 3.38
N GLY A 121 -5.67 6.61 2.10
CA GLY A 121 -5.23 7.48 1.02
C GLY A 121 -3.74 7.39 0.64
N LYS A 122 -2.91 6.62 1.35
CA LYS A 122 -1.48 6.43 1.03
C LYS A 122 -1.23 6.03 -0.42
N GLY A 123 -1.64 4.83 -0.83
CA GLY A 123 -1.45 4.35 -2.20
C GLY A 123 -2.06 5.28 -3.27
N SER A 124 -3.24 5.87 -3.02
CA SER A 124 -3.84 6.83 -3.96
C SER A 124 -3.03 8.14 -4.07
N THR A 125 -2.55 8.66 -2.95
CA THR A 125 -1.67 9.86 -2.92
C THR A 125 -0.37 9.56 -3.65
N CYS A 126 0.23 8.39 -3.41
CA CYS A 126 1.46 7.96 -4.07
C CYS A 126 1.26 7.82 -5.59
N ALA A 127 0.15 7.23 -6.02
CA ALA A 127 -0.17 7.05 -7.43
C ALA A 127 -0.42 8.38 -8.15
N ILE A 128 -1.15 9.31 -7.52
CA ILE A 128 -1.38 10.64 -8.10
C ILE A 128 -0.06 11.42 -8.15
N CYS A 129 0.76 11.38 -7.09
CA CYS A 129 2.06 12.03 -7.03
C CYS A 129 3.00 11.49 -8.12
N GLU A 130 3.07 10.17 -8.26
CA GLU A 130 3.81 9.50 -9.33
C GLU A 130 3.34 9.96 -10.71
N SER A 131 2.03 9.97 -10.95
CA SER A 131 1.46 10.35 -12.25
C SER A 131 1.76 11.81 -12.60
N ILE A 132 1.74 12.72 -11.62
CA ILE A 132 2.16 14.12 -11.78
C ILE A 132 3.65 14.21 -12.10
N LEU A 133 4.52 13.50 -11.37
CA LEU A 133 5.96 13.55 -11.64
C LEU A 133 6.30 12.97 -13.02
N ARG A 134 5.64 11.89 -13.41
CA ARG A 134 5.78 11.30 -14.74
C ARG A 134 5.27 12.23 -15.84
N SER A 135 4.17 12.96 -15.65
CA SER A 135 3.69 13.95 -16.63
C SER A 135 4.66 15.13 -16.77
N HIS A 136 5.50 15.39 -15.77
CA HIS A 136 6.60 16.34 -15.84
C HIS A 136 7.85 15.81 -16.57
N GLY A 137 7.86 14.52 -16.93
CA GLY A 137 8.94 13.88 -17.68
C GLY A 137 9.99 13.19 -16.82
N TYR A 138 9.75 13.05 -15.51
CA TYR A 138 10.64 12.27 -14.63
C TYR A 138 10.41 10.78 -14.79
N ARG A 139 11.49 10.00 -14.72
CA ARG A 139 11.42 8.54 -14.62
C ARG A 139 11.05 8.14 -13.20
N THR A 140 9.91 7.48 -13.02
CA THR A 140 9.33 7.25 -11.69
C THR A 140 9.43 5.78 -11.26
N GLY A 141 9.76 5.57 -9.98
CA GLY A 141 9.54 4.31 -9.28
C GLY A 141 8.42 4.46 -8.27
N LEU A 142 7.48 3.53 -8.20
CA LEU A 142 6.40 3.54 -7.22
C LEU A 142 6.32 2.21 -6.48
N TYR A 143 6.50 2.26 -5.15
CA TYR A 143 6.31 1.13 -4.25
C TYR A 143 5.02 1.28 -3.46
N THR A 144 4.11 0.31 -3.56
CA THR A 144 2.81 0.33 -2.88
C THR A 144 2.44 -1.02 -2.26
N SER A 145 1.55 -1.00 -1.27
CA SER A 145 1.03 -2.23 -0.68
C SER A 145 -0.35 -2.06 -0.02
N PRO A 146 -1.18 -3.12 0.04
CA PRO A 146 -1.04 -4.40 -0.66
C PRO A 146 -1.33 -4.27 -2.17
N HIS A 147 -1.28 -5.39 -2.91
CA HIS A 147 -1.74 -5.45 -4.30
C HIS A 147 -3.20 -5.90 -4.37
N LEU A 148 -3.89 -5.62 -5.49
CA LEU A 148 -5.28 -6.03 -5.70
C LEU A 148 -5.39 -7.40 -6.38
N VAL A 149 -4.71 -7.59 -7.52
CA VAL A 149 -4.80 -8.84 -8.30
C VAL A 149 -3.43 -9.49 -8.47
N ASN A 150 -2.40 -8.71 -8.77
CA ASN A 150 -1.07 -9.22 -9.10
C ASN A 150 0.02 -8.56 -8.24
N VAL A 151 0.96 -9.34 -7.70
CA VAL A 151 2.05 -8.83 -6.85
C VAL A 151 2.93 -7.78 -7.53
N ARG A 152 3.06 -7.83 -8.85
CA ARG A 152 3.79 -6.83 -9.65
C ARG A 152 3.23 -5.43 -9.48
N GLU A 153 1.95 -5.28 -9.13
CA GLU A 153 1.32 -3.97 -8.86
C GLU A 153 2.05 -3.18 -7.78
N ARG A 154 2.78 -3.85 -6.89
CA ARG A 154 3.52 -3.23 -5.79
C ARG A 154 4.78 -2.51 -6.23
N ILE A 155 5.38 -2.87 -7.37
CA ILE A 155 6.60 -2.24 -7.89
C ILE A 155 6.30 -1.80 -9.31
N ARG A 156 6.22 -0.48 -9.53
CA ARG A 156 5.94 0.10 -10.84
C ARG A 156 7.08 1.00 -11.28
N ILE A 157 7.34 0.98 -12.59
CA ILE A 157 8.23 1.91 -13.26
C ILE A 157 7.37 2.68 -14.27
N ASP A 158 7.44 4.00 -14.24
CA ASP A 158 6.71 4.90 -15.13
C ASP A 158 5.20 4.59 -15.18
N GLY A 159 4.60 4.39 -14.00
CA GLY A 159 3.17 4.08 -13.82
C GLY A 159 2.77 2.62 -14.13
N VAL A 160 3.68 1.82 -14.70
CA VAL A 160 3.41 0.46 -15.17
C VAL A 160 4.01 -0.58 -14.20
N PRO A 161 3.22 -1.56 -13.70
CA PRO A 161 3.77 -2.71 -12.98
C PRO A 161 4.86 -3.40 -13.78
N LEU A 162 5.94 -3.85 -13.12
CA LEU A 162 6.99 -4.65 -13.77
C LEU A 162 6.38 -5.74 -14.65
N SER A 163 6.96 -6.02 -15.82
CA SER A 163 6.55 -7.17 -16.63
C SER A 163 6.76 -8.48 -15.87
N THR A 164 6.17 -9.58 -16.33
CA THR A 164 6.44 -10.91 -15.75
C THR A 164 7.93 -11.21 -15.74
N ASP A 165 8.60 -10.92 -16.85
CA ASP A 165 10.01 -11.24 -17.05
C ASP A 165 10.91 -10.35 -16.20
N ALA A 166 10.64 -9.04 -16.15
CA ALA A 166 11.37 -8.11 -15.30
C ALA A 166 11.18 -8.47 -13.81
N PHE A 167 9.95 -8.78 -13.39
CA PHE A 167 9.68 -9.19 -12.02
C PHE A 167 10.41 -10.50 -11.66
N SER A 168 10.37 -11.51 -12.53
CA SER A 168 11.09 -12.78 -12.33
C SER A 168 12.60 -12.58 -12.29
N LYS A 169 13.17 -11.80 -13.21
CA LYS A 169 14.58 -11.43 -13.22
C LYS A 169 14.99 -10.80 -11.89
N TYR A 170 14.35 -9.70 -11.51
CA TYR A 170 14.71 -8.97 -10.30
C TYR A 170 14.45 -9.77 -9.03
N PHE A 171 13.40 -10.59 -9.02
CA PHE A 171 13.16 -11.52 -7.93
C PHE A 171 14.36 -12.45 -7.77
N TRP A 172 14.76 -13.18 -8.81
CA TRP A 172 15.83 -14.18 -8.66
C TRP A 172 17.20 -13.54 -8.41
N GLU A 173 17.50 -12.38 -9.01
CA GLU A 173 18.71 -11.62 -8.70
C GLU A 173 18.80 -11.29 -7.20
N VAL A 174 17.73 -10.76 -6.62
CA VAL A 174 17.68 -10.44 -5.18
C VAL A 174 17.68 -11.72 -4.34
N TYR A 175 16.90 -12.72 -4.71
CA TYR A 175 16.78 -13.99 -3.99
C TYR A 175 18.12 -14.70 -3.87
N HIS A 176 18.86 -14.83 -4.97
CA HIS A 176 20.16 -15.49 -5.00
C HIS A 176 21.21 -14.67 -4.25
N ARG A 177 21.23 -13.33 -4.38
CA ARG A 177 22.17 -12.50 -3.62
C ARG A 177 21.94 -12.60 -2.12
N LEU A 178 20.67 -12.61 -1.68
CA LEU A 178 20.34 -12.85 -0.28
C LEU A 178 20.77 -14.28 0.13
N GLY A 179 20.36 -15.30 -0.60
CA GLY A 179 20.68 -16.71 -0.29
C GLY A 179 22.17 -17.02 -0.21
N ASN A 180 22.97 -16.47 -1.14
CA ASN A 180 24.42 -16.68 -1.20
C ASN A 180 25.17 -16.00 -0.04
N ASN A 181 24.57 -14.98 0.59
CA ASN A 181 25.16 -14.21 1.68
C ASN A 181 24.41 -14.43 3.00
N LYS A 182 23.74 -15.57 3.20
CA LYS A 182 22.97 -15.86 4.42
C LYS A 182 23.88 -16.17 5.61
N GLU A 183 23.57 -15.63 6.78
CA GLU A 183 24.32 -15.91 8.03
C GLU A 183 23.97 -17.30 8.58
N HIS A 184 22.75 -17.77 8.30
CA HIS A 184 22.27 -19.12 8.64
C HIS A 184 21.15 -19.54 7.67
N GLU A 185 20.75 -20.81 7.69
CA GLU A 185 19.77 -21.39 6.75
C GLU A 185 18.45 -20.60 6.66
N MET A 186 17.95 -20.12 7.81
CA MET A 186 16.68 -19.38 7.88
C MET A 186 16.81 -17.86 7.70
N ASP A 187 17.98 -17.34 7.30
CA ASP A 187 18.28 -15.91 7.24
C ASP A 187 17.80 -15.25 5.93
N MET A 188 16.48 -15.30 5.72
CA MET A 188 15.79 -14.71 4.56
C MET A 188 14.70 -13.73 5.03
N PRO A 189 14.50 -12.59 4.34
CA PRO A 189 13.46 -11.66 4.71
C PRO A 189 12.07 -12.24 4.42
N MET A 190 11.14 -12.03 5.34
CA MET A 190 9.73 -12.35 5.17
C MET A 190 9.12 -11.60 3.99
N TYR A 191 8.06 -12.16 3.40
CA TYR A 191 7.36 -11.69 2.20
C TYR A 191 7.34 -10.16 2.01
N PHE A 192 6.86 -9.41 3.00
CA PHE A 192 6.74 -7.95 2.89
C PHE A 192 8.12 -7.26 2.83
N LYS A 193 9.03 -7.64 3.72
CA LYS A 193 10.40 -7.11 3.77
C LYS A 193 11.18 -7.45 2.50
N TYR A 194 10.99 -8.66 1.98
CA TYR A 194 11.57 -9.09 0.72
C TYR A 194 11.17 -8.16 -0.43
N LEU A 195 9.86 -7.87 -0.56
CA LEU A 195 9.36 -6.98 -1.61
C LEU A 195 9.85 -5.54 -1.45
N THR A 196 10.00 -5.06 -0.21
CA THR A 196 10.62 -3.75 0.05
C THR A 196 12.09 -3.73 -0.41
N VAL A 197 12.88 -4.73 -0.01
CA VAL A 197 14.30 -4.86 -0.45
C VAL A 197 14.39 -4.94 -1.97
N MET A 198 13.52 -5.73 -2.60
CA MET A 198 13.45 -5.86 -4.05
C MET A 198 13.07 -4.53 -4.72
N ALA A 199 12.14 -3.74 -4.17
CA ALA A 199 11.76 -2.45 -4.72
C ALA A 199 12.94 -1.46 -4.74
N PHE A 200 13.73 -1.40 -3.66
CA PHE A 200 14.94 -0.57 -3.60
C PHE A 200 15.97 -1.01 -4.64
N TYR A 201 16.20 -2.33 -4.75
CA TYR A 201 17.08 -2.88 -5.79
C TYR A 201 16.63 -2.48 -7.19
N VAL A 202 15.33 -2.64 -7.49
CA VAL A 202 14.74 -2.31 -8.79
C VAL A 202 14.89 -0.82 -9.10
N PHE A 203 14.53 0.08 -8.18
CA PHE A 203 14.59 1.52 -8.44
C PHE A 203 16.02 2.03 -8.69
N MET A 204 17.01 1.45 -8.02
CA MET A 204 18.42 1.74 -8.26
C MET A 204 18.88 1.17 -9.61
N ALA A 205 18.54 -0.09 -9.91
CA ALA A 205 18.91 -0.76 -11.16
C ALA A 205 18.26 -0.08 -12.39
N GLU A 206 17.01 0.35 -12.25
CA GLU A 206 16.26 1.08 -13.25
C GLU A 206 16.56 2.58 -13.25
N LYS A 207 17.46 3.08 -12.40
CA LYS A 207 17.91 4.49 -12.39
C LYS A 207 16.74 5.49 -12.46
N VAL A 208 15.74 5.30 -11.60
CA VAL A 208 14.60 6.22 -11.53
C VAL A 208 15.06 7.58 -11.02
N ASP A 209 14.49 8.66 -11.53
CA ASP A 209 14.75 10.02 -11.04
C ASP A 209 14.15 10.25 -9.66
N VAL A 210 13.07 9.54 -9.35
CA VAL A 210 12.33 9.63 -8.09
C VAL A 210 11.68 8.30 -7.74
N ALA A 211 11.80 7.90 -6.47
CA ALA A 211 11.03 6.80 -5.91
C ALA A 211 9.95 7.34 -4.96
N ILE A 212 8.70 6.99 -5.22
CA ILE A 212 7.56 7.26 -4.34
C ILE A 212 7.30 5.98 -3.55
N ILE A 213 7.50 6.03 -2.24
CA ILE A 213 7.47 4.86 -1.37
C ILE A 213 6.31 4.98 -0.39
N GLU A 214 5.34 4.08 -0.51
CA GLU A 214 4.27 3.91 0.48
C GLU A 214 4.78 3.08 1.66
N VAL A 215 4.57 3.58 2.87
CA VAL A 215 4.75 2.82 4.11
C VAL A 215 3.74 1.68 4.20
N GLY A 216 4.19 0.49 4.62
CA GLY A 216 3.31 -0.64 4.90
C GLY A 216 2.44 -0.40 6.13
N ILE A 217 2.99 -0.69 7.31
CA ILE A 217 2.27 -0.60 8.59
C ILE A 217 3.06 0.28 9.55
N GLY A 218 2.37 1.21 10.22
CA GLY A 218 2.99 2.17 11.14
C GLY A 218 3.71 3.29 10.40
N GLY A 219 5.00 3.46 10.71
CA GLY A 219 5.93 4.37 10.04
C GLY A 219 7.33 4.28 10.64
N GLU A 220 7.47 4.58 11.94
CA GLU A 220 8.75 4.63 12.66
C GLU A 220 9.59 3.36 12.44
N LEU A 221 8.96 2.19 12.51
CA LEU A 221 9.64 0.90 12.48
C LEU A 221 9.25 0.04 11.27
N ASP A 222 8.59 0.66 10.28
CA ASP A 222 8.31 0.01 9.00
C ASP A 222 9.61 -0.23 8.22
N CYS A 223 9.71 -1.33 7.48
CA CYS A 223 10.92 -1.66 6.72
C CYS A 223 11.29 -0.64 5.64
N THR A 224 10.34 0.19 5.19
CA THR A 224 10.64 1.31 4.27
C THR A 224 11.36 2.45 4.97
N ASN A 225 11.26 2.56 6.30
CA ASN A 225 11.86 3.64 7.09
C ASN A 225 13.36 3.43 7.43
N VAL A 226 14.01 2.49 6.72
CA VAL A 226 15.48 2.38 6.69
C VAL A 226 16.13 3.60 6.08
N LEU A 227 15.40 4.34 5.23
CA LEU A 227 15.84 5.61 4.67
C LEU A 227 16.19 6.59 5.80
N ARG A 228 17.33 7.24 5.65
CA ARG A 228 17.87 8.31 6.51
C ARG A 228 17.68 9.68 5.87
N LYS A 229 17.63 9.77 4.54
CA LYS A 229 17.47 11.01 3.77
C LYS A 229 16.22 10.96 2.89
N THR A 230 15.18 11.66 3.30
CA THR A 230 13.94 11.83 2.52
C THR A 230 13.61 13.32 2.47
N PRO A 231 13.93 14.04 1.39
CA PRO A 231 13.76 15.49 1.34
C PRO A 231 12.30 15.90 1.52
N ILE A 232 11.38 15.12 0.95
CA ILE A 232 9.93 15.37 1.00
C ILE A 232 9.22 14.16 1.61
N VAL A 233 8.35 14.42 2.58
CA VAL A 233 7.59 13.41 3.32
C VAL A 233 6.10 13.76 3.27
N GLY A 234 5.24 12.75 3.08
CA GLY A 234 3.78 12.91 3.09
C GLY A 234 3.13 12.13 4.22
N ILE A 235 2.21 12.76 4.94
CA ILE A 235 1.35 12.07 5.91
C ILE A 235 -0.10 12.24 5.45
N THR A 236 -0.72 11.15 4.99
CA THR A 236 -2.12 11.15 4.56
C THR A 236 -3.06 11.08 5.76
N SER A 237 -4.37 10.95 5.53
CA SER A 237 -5.35 10.92 6.63
C SER A 237 -5.07 9.82 7.64
N LEU A 238 -5.23 10.19 8.92
CA LEU A 238 -5.08 9.29 10.05
C LEU A 238 -6.44 8.81 10.56
N GLY A 239 -6.47 7.57 11.00
CA GLY A 239 -7.64 6.90 11.55
C GLY A 239 -7.23 5.64 12.30
N LEU A 240 -8.12 5.13 13.15
CA LEU A 240 -7.89 3.91 13.91
C LEU A 240 -7.81 2.72 12.94
N ASP A 241 -6.64 2.11 12.85
CA ASP A 241 -6.37 0.94 12.02
C ASP A 241 -5.15 0.21 12.59
N HIS A 242 -5.10 -1.11 12.45
CA HIS A 242 -4.04 -1.94 13.04
C HIS A 242 -3.81 -1.70 14.54
N THR A 243 -4.88 -1.50 15.31
CA THR A 243 -4.80 -1.09 16.73
C THR A 243 -4.08 -2.10 17.63
N GLN A 244 -4.04 -3.37 17.23
CA GLN A 244 -3.27 -4.41 17.91
C GLN A 244 -1.75 -4.20 17.84
N ILE A 245 -1.26 -3.46 16.83
CA ILE A 245 0.17 -3.27 16.55
C ILE A 245 0.58 -1.83 16.89
N LEU A 246 -0.22 -0.85 16.47
CA LEU A 246 0.11 0.58 16.56
C LEU A 246 -0.46 1.26 17.79
N GLY A 247 -1.24 0.53 18.59
CA GLY A 247 -1.97 1.06 19.72
C GLY A 247 -3.40 1.46 19.38
N ASP A 248 -4.16 1.68 20.44
CA ASP A 248 -5.61 1.86 20.47
C ASP A 248 -6.07 3.33 20.42
N THR A 249 -5.14 4.28 20.28
CA THR A 249 -5.45 5.71 20.23
C THR A 249 -4.90 6.39 18.98
N ILE A 250 -5.53 7.50 18.58
CA ILE A 250 -5.11 8.23 17.38
C ILE A 250 -3.72 8.88 17.55
N GLU A 251 -3.35 9.23 18.78
CA GLU A 251 -2.04 9.78 19.15
C GLU A 251 -0.92 8.77 18.93
N LYS A 252 -1.12 7.51 19.36
CA LYS A 252 -0.14 6.43 19.12
C LYS A 252 0.05 6.17 17.63
N ILE A 253 -1.05 6.18 16.88
CA ILE A 253 -1.04 6.02 15.42
C ILE A 253 -0.33 7.20 14.73
N ALA A 254 -0.57 8.43 15.19
CA ALA A 254 0.09 9.63 14.70
C ALA A 254 1.60 9.60 14.99
N TRP A 255 1.99 9.15 16.19
CA TRP A 255 3.39 9.01 16.59
C TRP A 255 4.14 8.06 15.66
N GLU A 256 3.57 6.88 15.43
CA GLU A 256 4.11 5.86 14.51
C GLU A 256 4.25 6.41 13.09
N LYS A 257 3.21 7.05 12.56
CA LYS A 257 3.16 7.50 11.16
C LYS A 257 4.04 8.71 10.90
N ALA A 258 4.16 9.62 11.85
CA ALA A 258 5.08 10.76 11.77
C ALA A 258 6.55 10.33 11.94
N GLY A 259 6.82 9.10 12.38
CA GLY A 259 8.16 8.54 12.52
C GLY A 259 8.98 8.41 11.23
N ILE A 260 8.34 8.58 10.07
CA ILE A 260 9.05 8.61 8.78
C ILE A 260 9.75 9.94 8.49
N MET A 261 9.46 11.00 9.25
CA MET A 261 10.16 12.27 9.11
C MET A 261 11.65 12.11 9.43
N LYS A 262 12.49 12.84 8.69
CA LYS A 262 13.95 12.86 8.87
C LYS A 262 14.42 14.30 9.11
N SER A 263 15.59 14.44 9.72
CA SER A 263 16.18 15.76 9.97
C SER A 263 16.34 16.51 8.65
N GLY A 264 15.83 17.75 8.61
CA GLY A 264 15.83 18.63 7.43
C GLY A 264 14.76 18.34 6.38
N SER A 265 13.94 17.30 6.56
CA SER A 265 12.85 17.00 5.62
C SER A 265 11.72 18.04 5.67
N ILE A 266 11.06 18.26 4.53
CA ILE A 266 9.78 18.98 4.45
C ILE A 266 8.67 17.93 4.47
N ALA A 267 7.96 17.87 5.59
CA ALA A 267 6.78 17.05 5.79
C ALA A 267 5.51 17.84 5.44
N LEU A 268 4.66 17.25 4.59
CA LEU A 268 3.39 17.79 4.16
C LEU A 268 2.26 16.89 4.65
N THR A 269 1.18 17.51 5.14
CA THR A 269 0.00 16.76 5.57
C THR A 269 -1.29 17.51 5.33
N ILE A 270 -2.41 16.80 5.37
CA ILE A 270 -3.75 17.38 5.17
C ILE A 270 -4.17 18.23 6.38
N PRO A 271 -5.01 19.26 6.20
CA PRO A 271 -5.43 20.14 7.30
C PRO A 271 -6.42 19.48 8.27
N ASN A 272 -7.20 18.51 7.78
CA ASN A 272 -8.39 17.97 8.47
C ASN A 272 -8.11 16.74 9.35
N HIS A 273 -7.02 16.77 10.12
CA HIS A 273 -6.78 15.75 11.15
C HIS A 273 -7.60 15.98 12.42
N GLN A 274 -7.76 14.93 13.23
CA GLN A 274 -8.18 15.12 14.62
C GLN A 274 -7.15 16.01 15.34
N PRO A 275 -7.57 16.98 16.18
CA PRO A 275 -6.64 17.91 16.82
C PRO A 275 -5.50 17.23 17.60
N SER A 276 -5.80 16.15 18.33
CA SER A 276 -4.78 15.40 19.09
C SER A 276 -3.78 14.69 18.18
N ALA A 277 -4.23 14.16 17.04
CA ALA A 277 -3.35 13.57 16.03
C ALA A 277 -2.42 14.62 15.41
N LEU A 278 -2.97 15.78 15.03
CA LEU A 278 -2.17 16.87 14.46
C LEU A 278 -1.13 17.40 15.46
N GLN A 279 -1.50 17.48 16.73
CA GLN A 279 -0.59 17.90 17.79
C GLN A 279 0.61 16.94 17.89
N VAL A 280 0.38 15.63 17.87
CA VAL A 280 1.47 14.64 17.86
C VAL A 280 2.32 14.76 16.59
N ILE A 281 1.72 14.96 15.41
CA ILE A 281 2.50 15.15 14.17
C ILE A 281 3.43 16.37 14.30
N LYS A 282 2.95 17.48 14.88
CA LYS A 282 3.77 18.70 15.13
C LYS A 282 4.91 18.43 16.11
N GLU A 283 4.63 17.77 17.22
CA GLU A 283 5.66 17.40 18.21
C GLU A 283 6.72 16.49 17.61
N ARG A 284 6.31 15.52 16.78
CA ARG A 284 7.21 14.63 16.06
C ARG A 284 8.04 15.36 15.02
N ALA A 285 7.49 16.37 14.34
CA ALA A 285 8.26 17.20 13.43
C ALA A 285 9.39 17.93 14.17
N VAL A 286 9.10 18.51 15.34
CA VAL A 286 10.14 19.14 16.18
C VAL A 286 11.19 18.12 16.63
N GLU A 287 10.76 16.97 17.15
CA GLU A 287 11.66 15.90 17.61
C GLU A 287 12.58 15.39 16.48
N LYS A 288 12.04 15.20 15.29
CA LYS A 288 12.76 14.72 14.12
C LYS A 288 13.51 15.82 13.37
N GLN A 289 13.45 17.07 13.85
CA GLN A 289 14.04 18.25 13.21
C GLN A 289 13.55 18.44 11.76
N ALA A 290 12.25 18.26 11.55
CA ALA A 290 11.57 18.35 10.26
C ALA A 290 10.62 19.55 10.21
N GLU A 291 10.46 20.05 8.98
CA GLU A 291 9.49 21.05 8.51
C GLU A 291 8.06 20.53 8.43
N LEU A 292 7.06 21.00 9.18
CA LEU A 292 5.68 20.55 8.94
C LEU A 292 4.81 21.66 8.33
N TYR A 293 4.19 21.35 7.19
CA TYR A 293 3.26 22.23 6.51
C TYR A 293 1.93 21.54 6.20
N LEU A 294 0.85 22.29 6.35
CA LEU A 294 -0.48 21.87 5.93
C LEU A 294 -0.68 22.23 4.46
N VAL A 295 -1.16 21.26 3.68
CA VAL A 295 -1.54 21.51 2.29
C VAL A 295 -2.92 22.20 2.24
N PRO A 296 -3.22 22.96 1.17
CA PRO A 296 -4.54 23.57 1.00
C PRO A 296 -5.65 22.52 0.86
N ASP A 297 -6.90 22.91 1.10
CA ASP A 297 -8.03 22.08 0.69
C ASP A 297 -8.10 21.96 -0.84
N ILE A 298 -8.70 20.87 -1.34
CA ILE A 298 -8.75 20.59 -2.78
C ILE A 298 -9.56 21.63 -3.56
N GLU A 299 -10.50 22.30 -2.90
CA GLU A 299 -11.32 23.38 -3.43
C GLU A 299 -10.48 24.59 -3.86
N ALA A 300 -9.33 24.81 -3.22
CA ALA A 300 -8.46 25.95 -3.51
C ALA A 300 -7.79 25.90 -4.90
N TYR A 301 -7.80 24.72 -5.55
CA TYR A 301 -7.21 24.50 -6.87
C TYR A 301 -8.19 24.77 -8.03
N ASN A 302 -9.45 25.10 -7.74
CA ASN A 302 -10.48 25.40 -8.76
C ASN A 302 -10.61 24.33 -9.86
N LEU A 303 -10.39 23.06 -9.50
CA LEU A 303 -10.51 21.94 -10.44
C LEU A 303 -11.96 21.70 -10.83
N ASP A 304 -12.19 21.32 -12.09
CA ASP A 304 -13.51 20.88 -12.55
C ASP A 304 -13.93 19.60 -11.83
N ALA A 305 -14.77 19.80 -10.82
CA ALA A 305 -15.41 18.79 -10.00
C ALA A 305 -16.01 17.62 -10.82
N SER A 306 -16.54 17.88 -12.01
CA SER A 306 -17.19 16.85 -12.83
C SER A 306 -16.21 15.83 -13.41
N LYS A 307 -14.93 16.20 -13.53
CA LYS A 307 -13.85 15.34 -14.04
C LYS A 307 -13.13 14.56 -12.94
N LEU A 308 -13.32 14.94 -11.68
CA LEU A 308 -12.63 14.32 -10.55
C LEU A 308 -13.43 13.16 -9.97
N THR A 309 -12.76 12.00 -9.88
CA THR A 309 -13.25 10.91 -9.03
C THR A 309 -13.16 11.29 -7.55
N LEU A 310 -13.88 10.56 -6.69
CA LEU A 310 -13.73 10.75 -5.25
C LEU A 310 -12.30 10.47 -4.77
N THR A 311 -11.59 9.53 -5.40
CA THR A 311 -10.16 9.28 -5.13
C THR A 311 -9.31 10.52 -5.38
N HIS A 312 -9.54 11.23 -6.49
CA HIS A 312 -8.84 12.48 -6.79
C HIS A 312 -9.13 13.54 -5.73
N ARG A 313 -10.41 13.77 -5.42
CA ARG A 313 -10.81 14.80 -4.45
C ARG A 313 -10.16 14.62 -3.08
N LEU A 314 -10.06 13.39 -2.61
CA LEU A 314 -9.52 13.11 -1.28
C LEU A 314 -7.99 13.19 -1.18
N ASN A 315 -7.27 12.99 -2.29
CA ASN A 315 -5.83 12.73 -2.25
C ASN A 315 -4.98 13.66 -3.13
N SER A 316 -5.59 14.38 -4.07
CA SER A 316 -4.85 15.21 -5.03
C SER A 316 -4.11 16.38 -4.38
N SER A 317 -4.68 17.07 -3.37
CA SER A 317 -4.00 18.23 -2.79
C SER A 317 -2.63 17.86 -2.20
N LEU A 318 -2.59 16.80 -1.38
CA LEU A 318 -1.33 16.32 -0.82
C LEU A 318 -0.38 15.82 -1.92
N ALA A 319 -0.88 15.08 -2.90
CA ALA A 319 -0.07 14.60 -4.02
C ALA A 319 0.54 15.74 -4.86
N ILE A 320 -0.23 16.79 -5.14
CA ILE A 320 0.22 17.98 -5.88
C ILE A 320 1.36 18.66 -5.13
N GLN A 321 1.18 18.93 -3.83
CA GLN A 321 2.22 19.62 -3.06
C GLN A 321 3.46 18.75 -2.87
N LEU A 322 3.32 17.43 -2.67
CA LEU A 322 4.46 16.51 -2.62
C LEU A 322 5.27 16.55 -3.93
N ALA A 323 4.60 16.44 -5.08
CA ALA A 323 5.27 16.49 -6.38
C ALA A 323 5.94 17.85 -6.60
N ARG A 324 5.26 18.96 -6.31
CA ARG A 324 5.80 20.32 -6.47
C ARG A 324 7.00 20.60 -5.58
N SER A 325 6.90 20.30 -4.30
CA SER A 325 8.01 20.49 -3.37
C SER A 325 9.21 19.64 -3.78
N TRP A 326 8.97 18.43 -4.30
CA TRP A 326 10.05 17.58 -4.81
C TRP A 326 10.67 18.13 -6.09
N ILE A 327 9.89 18.59 -7.07
CA ILE A 327 10.39 19.22 -8.30
C ILE A 327 11.27 20.43 -7.95
N LYS A 328 10.77 21.32 -7.09
CA LYS A 328 11.50 22.51 -6.66
C LYS A 328 12.78 22.14 -5.88
N TRP A 329 12.74 21.10 -5.05
CA TRP A 329 13.92 20.56 -4.39
C TRP A 329 14.94 20.02 -5.39
N ARG A 330 14.50 19.24 -6.39
CA ARG A 330 15.33 18.67 -7.45
C ARG A 330 16.01 19.73 -8.30
N GLU A 331 15.34 20.87 -8.50
CA GLU A 331 15.86 22.05 -9.20
C GLU A 331 16.79 22.91 -8.32
N ASN A 332 17.07 22.50 -7.08
CA ASN A 332 17.87 23.25 -6.10
C ASN A 332 17.30 24.66 -5.79
N ARG A 333 15.97 24.82 -5.82
CA ARG A 333 15.33 26.08 -5.44
C ARG A 333 15.48 26.35 -3.94
N PRO A 334 15.47 27.63 -3.52
CA PRO A 334 15.52 27.96 -2.10
C PRO A 334 14.33 27.35 -1.36
N LYS A 335 14.55 26.98 -0.10
CA LYS A 335 13.53 26.34 0.75
C LYS A 335 12.19 27.09 0.81
N SER A 336 12.22 28.42 0.74
CA SER A 336 11.01 29.27 0.67
C SER A 336 10.06 28.88 -0.47
N ASP A 337 10.59 28.39 -1.59
CA ASP A 337 9.80 28.01 -2.76
C ASP A 337 9.18 26.63 -2.56
N LEU A 338 9.92 25.70 -1.93
CA LEU A 338 9.48 24.32 -1.67
C LEU A 338 8.27 24.28 -0.73
N ILE A 339 8.18 25.25 0.19
CA ILE A 339 7.11 25.35 1.19
C ILE A 339 5.96 26.27 0.75
N LYS A 340 6.06 26.85 -0.46
CA LYS A 340 5.00 27.70 -1.01
C LYS A 340 3.87 26.81 -1.53
N MET A 341 2.77 26.78 -0.79
CA MET A 341 1.57 25.99 -1.06
C MET A 341 0.71 26.60 -2.18
N GLU A 342 1.29 26.68 -3.38
CA GLU A 342 0.66 27.25 -4.59
C GLU A 342 -0.48 26.37 -5.09
N THR A 343 -1.57 26.99 -5.53
CA THR A 343 -2.79 26.29 -5.98
C THR A 343 -3.11 26.50 -7.45
N ASP A 344 -2.41 27.39 -8.15
CA ASP A 344 -2.41 27.45 -9.62
C ASP A 344 -1.86 26.15 -10.18
N LEU A 345 -2.47 25.57 -11.22
CA LEU A 345 -2.05 24.30 -11.81
C LEU A 345 -1.59 24.51 -13.25
N ASP A 346 -0.37 24.07 -13.55
CA ASP A 346 0.08 23.93 -14.93
C ASP A 346 -0.59 22.71 -15.60
N ASP A 347 -0.56 22.70 -16.94
CA ASP A 347 -1.21 21.67 -17.75
C ASP A 347 -0.67 20.26 -17.46
N LYS A 348 0.63 20.13 -17.15
CA LYS A 348 1.23 18.81 -16.86
C LYS A 348 0.73 18.27 -15.53
N THR A 349 0.64 19.11 -14.50
CA THR A 349 0.08 18.74 -13.19
C THR A 349 -1.39 18.34 -13.34
N LEU A 350 -2.19 19.13 -14.06
CA LEU A 350 -3.60 18.82 -14.31
C LEU A 350 -3.76 17.48 -15.04
N GLN A 351 -3.00 17.27 -16.12
CA GLN A 351 -3.01 16.03 -16.88
C GLN A 351 -2.62 14.84 -16.01
N GLY A 352 -1.56 14.97 -15.20
CA GLY A 352 -1.09 13.93 -14.29
C GLY A 352 -2.15 13.49 -13.26
N ILE A 353 -2.96 14.44 -12.75
CA ILE A 353 -4.09 14.14 -11.86
C ILE A 353 -5.16 13.34 -12.61
N LEU A 354 -5.59 13.84 -13.77
CA LEU A 354 -6.70 13.27 -14.53
C LEU A 354 -6.38 11.89 -15.11
N ASP A 355 -5.14 11.64 -15.50
CA ASP A 355 -4.68 10.35 -16.03
C ASP A 355 -4.51 9.29 -14.94
N CYS A 356 -4.36 9.69 -13.68
CA CYS A 356 -4.15 8.75 -12.59
C CYS A 356 -5.43 7.97 -12.31
N THR A 357 -5.41 6.67 -12.63
CA THR A 357 -6.44 5.70 -12.24
C THR A 357 -5.87 4.70 -11.23
N TRP A 358 -6.46 4.65 -10.03
CA TRP A 358 -6.05 3.69 -9.00
C TRP A 358 -7.11 2.60 -8.82
N LYS A 359 -6.80 1.37 -9.26
CA LYS A 359 -7.74 0.25 -9.29
C LYS A 359 -8.21 -0.10 -7.88
N GLY A 360 -9.52 -0.33 -7.76
CA GLY A 360 -10.14 -0.74 -6.49
C GLY A 360 -10.32 0.39 -5.47
N ARG A 361 -10.18 1.66 -5.87
CA ARG A 361 -10.56 2.83 -5.07
C ARG A 361 -11.58 3.67 -5.81
N PHE A 362 -12.84 3.59 -5.36
CA PHE A 362 -14.00 4.23 -6.01
C PHE A 362 -14.02 3.99 -7.54
N HIS A 363 -13.66 2.78 -7.95
CA HIS A 363 -13.37 2.42 -9.33
C HIS A 363 -14.63 1.91 -10.02
N ILE A 364 -15.03 2.60 -11.09
CA ILE A 364 -16.20 2.23 -11.89
C ILE A 364 -15.73 1.46 -13.13
N VAL A 365 -16.17 0.21 -13.27
CA VAL A 365 -15.83 -0.64 -14.42
C VAL A 365 -17.10 -0.97 -15.19
N ARG A 366 -17.13 -0.60 -16.48
CA ARG A 366 -18.23 -0.96 -17.38
C ARG A 366 -17.85 -2.19 -18.22
N ARG A 367 -18.69 -3.23 -18.20
CA ARG A 367 -18.53 -4.46 -19.00
C ARG A 367 -19.86 -4.82 -19.65
N GLY A 368 -20.02 -4.45 -20.92
CA GLY A 368 -21.28 -4.57 -21.64
C GLY A 368 -22.38 -3.78 -20.91
N ARG A 369 -23.47 -4.48 -20.56
CA ARG A 369 -24.60 -3.90 -19.81
C ARG A 369 -24.36 -3.76 -18.29
N HIS A 370 -23.25 -4.28 -17.77
CA HIS A 370 -22.98 -4.27 -16.33
C HIS A 370 -22.05 -3.12 -15.95
N VAL A 371 -22.39 -2.43 -14.87
CA VAL A 371 -21.54 -1.41 -14.25
C VAL A 371 -21.17 -1.91 -12.86
N PHE A 372 -19.87 -2.12 -12.63
CA PHE A 372 -19.32 -2.54 -11.36
C PHE A 372 -18.75 -1.33 -10.61
N TYR A 373 -19.06 -1.24 -9.32
CA TYR A 373 -18.57 -0.20 -8.41
C TYR A 373 -17.65 -0.88 -7.40
N LEU A 374 -16.34 -0.71 -7.57
CA LEU A 374 -15.32 -1.46 -6.85
C LEU A 374 -14.59 -0.55 -5.87
N ASP A 375 -14.62 -0.90 -4.58
CA ASP A 375 -13.82 -0.24 -3.56
C ASP A 375 -13.30 -1.22 -2.51
N GLY A 376 -12.02 -1.11 -2.15
CA GLY A 376 -11.34 -1.93 -1.13
C GLY A 376 -11.47 -1.40 0.30
N ALA A 377 -12.59 -0.76 0.65
CA ALA A 377 -12.92 -0.32 2.01
C ALA A 377 -12.93 -1.52 2.98
N HIS A 378 -12.29 -1.34 4.14
CA HIS A 378 -12.13 -2.40 5.15
C HIS A 378 -12.12 -1.86 6.60
N THR A 379 -12.36 -0.56 6.79
CA THR A 379 -12.67 0.04 8.10
C THR A 379 -14.06 0.65 8.07
N ILE A 380 -14.66 0.85 9.25
CA ILE A 380 -16.00 1.41 9.40
C ILE A 380 -16.13 2.73 8.64
N GLU A 381 -15.17 3.63 8.78
CA GLU A 381 -15.17 4.95 8.13
C GLU A 381 -15.08 4.82 6.61
N SER A 382 -14.19 3.96 6.12
CA SER A 382 -14.04 3.73 4.68
C SER A 382 -15.29 3.09 4.06
N THR A 383 -15.94 2.17 4.78
CA THR A 383 -17.18 1.51 4.32
C THR A 383 -18.34 2.49 4.28
N GLN A 384 -18.47 3.37 5.27
CA GLN A 384 -19.47 4.44 5.25
C GLN A 384 -19.25 5.41 4.08
N LEU A 385 -18.00 5.78 3.82
CA LEU A 385 -17.64 6.63 2.68
C LEU A 385 -17.93 5.95 1.34
N CYS A 386 -17.62 4.66 1.22
CA CYS A 386 -17.95 3.84 0.06
C CYS A 386 -19.47 3.76 -0.17
N ALA A 387 -20.27 3.54 0.88
CA ALA A 387 -21.72 3.53 0.78
C ALA A 387 -22.28 4.89 0.31
N LYS A 388 -21.76 6.00 0.84
CA LYS A 388 -22.13 7.36 0.40
C LYS A 388 -21.78 7.58 -1.07
N TRP A 389 -20.56 7.20 -1.47
CA TRP A 389 -20.12 7.29 -2.87
C TRP A 389 -21.02 6.50 -3.81
N PHE A 390 -21.32 5.24 -3.46
CA PHE A 390 -22.20 4.38 -4.26
C PHE A 390 -23.59 5.00 -4.40
N ASN A 391 -24.18 5.48 -3.30
CA ASN A 391 -25.53 6.07 -3.32
C ASN A 391 -25.63 7.34 -4.19
N VAL A 392 -24.54 8.11 -4.30
CA VAL A 392 -24.50 9.31 -5.15
C VAL A 392 -24.19 8.97 -6.62
N THR A 393 -23.39 7.94 -6.86
CA THR A 393 -22.80 7.66 -8.19
C THR A 393 -23.55 6.58 -8.97
N ALA A 394 -24.19 5.63 -8.28
CA ALA A 394 -25.00 4.62 -8.92
C ALA A 394 -26.30 5.24 -9.45
N PRO A 395 -26.77 4.85 -10.65
CA PRO A 395 -28.10 5.24 -11.12
C PRO A 395 -29.13 4.88 -10.06
N LYS A 396 -29.95 5.86 -9.64
CA LYS A 396 -31.12 5.56 -8.83
C LYS A 396 -32.04 4.73 -9.71
N LEU A 397 -32.27 3.47 -9.33
CA LEU A 397 -33.36 2.69 -9.90
C LEU A 397 -34.64 3.47 -9.61
N VAL A 398 -35.21 4.09 -10.65
CA VAL A 398 -36.62 4.48 -10.60
C VAL A 398 -37.37 3.15 -10.63
N MET A 399 -37.63 2.58 -9.46
CA MET A 399 -38.66 1.56 -9.35
C MET A 399 -39.99 2.26 -9.58
N ASP A 400 -40.36 2.42 -10.85
CA ASP A 400 -41.75 2.63 -11.18
C ASP A 400 -42.45 1.28 -10.97
N TRP A 401 -42.98 1.09 -9.76
CA TRP A 401 -43.74 -0.11 -9.39
C TRP A 401 -44.94 -0.34 -10.32
N LYS A 402 -45.37 0.68 -11.09
CA LYS A 402 -46.44 0.55 -12.09
C LYS A 402 -46.03 -0.21 -13.34
N THR A 403 -44.72 -0.34 -13.64
CA THR A 403 -44.25 -1.11 -14.81
C THR A 403 -43.97 -2.58 -14.50
N CYS A 404 -44.05 -3.01 -13.22
CA CYS A 404 -43.83 -4.40 -12.79
C CYS A 404 -45.12 -5.21 -12.57
N ILE A 405 -46.30 -4.61 -12.75
CA ILE A 405 -47.58 -5.34 -12.76
C ILE A 405 -48.13 -5.32 -14.19
N GLY A 406 -47.42 -6.03 -15.05
CA GLY A 406 -47.86 -6.38 -16.40
C GLY A 406 -47.90 -7.90 -16.52
N ILE A 407 -48.72 -8.55 -15.69
CA ILE A 407 -49.27 -9.90 -15.88
C ILE A 407 -50.77 -9.81 -15.64
#